data_AF-A0A7C9EWX2-F1
#
_entry.id   AF-A0A7C9EWX2-F1
#
_cell.length_a   1.000
_cell.length_b   1.000
_cell.length_c   1.000
_cell.angle_alpha   90.00
_cell.angle_beta   90.00
_cell.angle_gamma   90.00
#
_symmetry.space_group_name_H-M   'P 1'
#
loop_
_entity.id
_entity.type
_entity.pdbx_description
1 polymer ?
#
loop_
_entity_poly.entity_id
_entity_poly.type
_entity_poly.pdbx_seq_one_letter_code
_entity_poly.pdbx_strand_id
1 'polypeptide(L)'
;SSFTEYTVVDVAHVVKIPPLMPLDNACLLSCGVSTGLGAVWNVAQVEEGSTVAVFGLGAVGLAVVQAAKLRGASKIIGLDLNPEKEDVGRKLGVTDFIDPTGLGDKKISEEIGRA
;
A
#
# COMPACT_ATOMS: atom_id res chain seq x y z
N SER A 1 16.55 1.04 -18.47
CA SER A 1 15.70 -0.15 -18.20
C SER A 1 16.44 -1.05 -17.23
N SER A 2 15.75 -1.69 -16.27
CA SER A 2 16.34 -2.64 -15.31
C SER A 2 16.26 -4.10 -15.78
N PHE A 3 15.56 -4.38 -16.88
CA PHE A 3 15.44 -5.74 -17.44
C PHE A 3 16.63 -6.06 -18.37
N THR A 4 17.83 -6.06 -17.81
CA THR A 4 19.11 -6.32 -18.48
C THR A 4 20.16 -6.68 -17.43
N GLU A 5 21.18 -7.46 -17.80
CA GLU A 5 22.28 -7.82 -16.89
C GLU A 5 23.15 -6.60 -16.50
N TYR A 6 23.26 -5.62 -17.41
CA TYR A 6 24.00 -4.38 -17.19
C TYR A 6 23.21 -3.16 -17.67
N THR A 7 23.26 -2.08 -16.91
CA THR A 7 22.59 -0.82 -17.22
C THR A 7 23.45 0.36 -16.78
N VAL A 8 23.33 1.50 -17.47
CA VAL A 8 23.99 2.76 -17.10
C VAL A 8 22.91 3.73 -16.64
N VAL A 9 23.14 4.34 -15.48
CA VAL A 9 22.22 5.28 -14.85
C VAL A 9 22.98 6.51 -14.37
N ASP A 10 22.32 7.66 -14.39
CA ASP A 10 22.86 8.88 -13.83
C ASP A 10 22.97 8.77 -12.29
N VAL A 11 24.02 9.36 -11.71
CA VAL A 11 24.29 9.30 -10.27
C VAL A 11 23.14 9.86 -9.42
N ALA A 12 22.35 10.80 -9.95
CA ALA A 12 21.16 11.34 -9.28
C ALA A 12 20.04 10.29 -9.09
N HIS A 13 20.09 9.19 -9.83
CA HIS A 13 19.10 8.10 -9.76
C HIS A 13 19.65 6.84 -9.06
N VAL A 14 20.79 6.94 -8.36
CA VAL A 14 21.42 5.83 -7.64
C VAL A 14 21.51 6.14 -6.16
N VAL A 15 20.96 5.24 -5.34
CA VAL A 15 21.06 5.32 -3.89
C VAL A 15 21.90 4.15 -3.38
N LYS A 16 22.99 4.45 -2.67
CA LYS A 16 23.80 3.43 -2.00
C LYS A 16 23.03 2.85 -0.81
N ILE A 17 22.87 1.53 -0.78
CA ILE A 17 22.22 0.79 0.31
C ILE A 17 23.25 -0.02 1.13
N PRO A 18 22.92 -0.46 2.35
CA PRO A 18 23.81 -1.30 3.15
C PRO A 18 24.22 -2.59 2.42
N PRO A 19 25.49 -3.03 2.51
CA PRO A 19 25.99 -4.18 1.75
C PRO A 19 25.38 -5.52 2.17
N LEU A 20 24.84 -5.60 3.39
CA LEU A 20 24.21 -6.82 3.92
C LEU A 20 22.71 -6.90 3.62
N MET A 21 22.13 -5.91 2.93
CA MET A 21 20.71 -5.91 2.60
C MET A 21 20.43 -6.83 1.40
N PRO A 22 19.56 -7.86 1.54
CA PRO A 22 19.22 -8.76 0.42
C PRO A 22 18.58 -7.99 -0.75
N LEU A 23 19.18 -8.08 -1.93
CA LEU A 23 18.79 -7.28 -3.10
C LEU A 23 17.42 -7.69 -3.68
N ASP A 24 17.08 -8.98 -3.56
CA ASP A 24 15.80 -9.56 -3.96
C ASP A 24 14.62 -8.92 -3.21
N ASN A 25 14.80 -8.53 -1.96
CA ASN A 25 13.81 -7.78 -1.19
C ASN A 25 13.95 -6.26 -1.37
N ALA A 26 15.19 -5.76 -1.39
CA ALA A 26 15.47 -4.32 -1.48
C ALA A 26 14.94 -3.68 -2.76
N CYS A 27 14.87 -4.45 -3.86
CA CYS A 27 14.37 -3.95 -5.14
C CYS A 27 12.95 -3.37 -5.04
N LEU A 28 12.11 -3.86 -4.11
CA LEU A 28 10.74 -3.38 -3.91
C LEU A 28 10.68 -1.94 -3.36
N LEU A 29 11.74 -1.49 -2.69
CA LEU A 29 11.86 -0.12 -2.15
C LEU A 29 12.12 0.92 -3.26
N SER A 30 12.49 0.50 -4.46
CA SER A 30 12.76 1.43 -5.58
C SER A 30 11.50 2.06 -6.18
N CYS A 31 10.32 1.50 -5.92
CA CYS A 31 9.06 2.01 -6.47
C CYS A 31 7.85 1.71 -5.58
N GLY A 32 7.25 0.52 -5.70
CA GLY A 32 5.90 0.28 -5.19
C GLY A 32 5.75 0.43 -3.68
N VAL A 33 6.70 -0.13 -2.91
CA VAL A 33 6.65 -0.08 -1.45
C VAL A 33 6.89 1.33 -0.94
N SER A 34 7.94 1.99 -1.42
CA SER A 34 8.27 3.36 -1.01
C SER A 34 7.19 4.37 -1.41
N THR A 35 6.56 4.18 -2.56
CA THR A 35 5.40 4.99 -2.99
C THR A 35 4.26 4.88 -1.99
N GLY A 36 3.88 3.66 -1.59
CA GLY A 36 2.79 3.45 -0.64
C GLY A 36 3.10 4.02 0.76
N LEU A 37 4.32 3.78 1.26
CA LEU A 37 4.76 4.36 2.54
C LEU A 37 4.77 5.89 2.51
N GLY A 38 5.35 6.47 1.45
CA GLY A 38 5.43 7.92 1.27
C GLY A 38 4.05 8.57 1.15
N ALA A 39 3.08 7.91 0.50
CA ALA A 39 1.71 8.40 0.41
C ALA A 39 1.08 8.58 1.80
N VAL A 40 1.34 7.67 2.73
CA VAL A 40 0.79 7.76 4.10
C VAL A 40 1.58 8.75 4.95
N TRP A 41 2.91 8.65 4.97
CA TRP A 41 3.75 9.39 5.92
C TRP A 41 4.03 10.83 5.51
N ASN A 42 4.22 11.06 4.20
CA ASN A 42 4.68 12.35 3.70
C ASN A 42 3.54 13.17 3.10
N VAL A 43 2.60 12.51 2.41
CA VAL A 43 1.53 13.20 1.67
C VAL A 43 0.26 13.32 2.51
N ALA A 44 -0.34 12.19 2.88
CA ALA A 44 -1.57 12.16 3.68
C ALA A 44 -1.32 12.47 5.16
N GLN A 45 -0.07 12.30 5.61
CA GLN A 45 0.37 12.54 6.99
C GLN A 45 -0.54 11.89 8.04
N VAL A 46 -0.88 10.62 7.83
CA VAL A 46 -1.84 9.90 8.68
C VAL A 46 -1.41 9.95 10.15
N GLU A 47 -2.36 10.34 10.99
CA GLU A 47 -2.21 10.46 12.43
C GLU A 47 -2.75 9.22 13.16
N GLU A 48 -2.27 8.99 14.38
CA GLU A 48 -2.76 7.92 15.24
C GLU A 48 -4.28 8.06 15.45
N GLY A 49 -5.00 6.95 15.44
CA GLY A 49 -6.45 6.92 15.58
C GLY A 49 -7.23 7.19 14.29
N SER A 50 -6.58 7.58 13.19
CA SER A 50 -7.25 7.86 11.91
C SER A 50 -7.98 6.64 11.32
N THR A 51 -9.05 6.89 10.57
CA THR A 51 -9.67 5.91 9.67
C THR A 51 -9.16 6.14 8.24
N VAL A 52 -8.62 5.10 7.61
CA VAL A 52 -8.03 5.16 6.27
C VAL A 52 -8.79 4.24 5.32
N ALA A 53 -9.19 4.74 4.16
CA ALA A 53 -9.73 3.92 3.07
C ALA A 53 -8.68 3.79 1.95
N VAL A 54 -8.42 2.55 1.50
CA VAL A 54 -7.42 2.23 0.47
C VAL A 54 -8.09 1.58 -0.72
N PHE A 55 -8.09 2.27 -1.86
CA PHE A 55 -8.67 1.78 -3.11
C PHE A 55 -7.61 1.04 -3.95
N GLY A 56 -7.81 -0.27 -4.10
CA GLY A 56 -6.90 -1.19 -4.76
C GLY A 56 -5.88 -1.80 -3.80
N LEU A 57 -5.81 -3.13 -3.74
CA LEU A 57 -4.90 -3.93 -2.90
C LEU A 57 -3.81 -4.62 -3.72
N GLY A 58 -3.24 -3.87 -4.66
CA GLY A 58 -1.98 -4.22 -5.35
C GLY A 58 -0.74 -3.92 -4.49
N ALA A 59 0.46 -4.00 -5.07
CA ALA A 59 1.71 -3.80 -4.33
C ALA A 59 1.77 -2.43 -3.60
N VAL A 60 1.35 -1.35 -4.25
CA VAL A 60 1.32 0.01 -3.67
C VAL A 60 0.26 0.10 -2.58
N GLY A 61 -0.96 -0.38 -2.83
CA GLY A 61 -2.06 -0.32 -1.87
C GLY A 61 -1.79 -1.12 -0.60
N LEU A 62 -1.20 -2.31 -0.73
CA LEU A 62 -0.76 -3.10 0.43
C LEU A 62 0.35 -2.41 1.22
N ALA A 63 1.24 -1.66 0.56
CA ALA A 63 2.22 -0.82 1.25
C ALA A 63 1.57 0.37 1.97
N VAL A 64 0.52 0.99 1.41
CA VAL A 64 -0.31 1.99 2.08
C VAL A 64 -0.97 1.40 3.34
N VAL A 65 -1.55 0.21 3.25
CA VAL A 65 -2.16 -0.49 4.40
C VAL A 65 -1.14 -0.69 5.52
N GLN A 66 0.03 -1.26 5.20
CA GLN A 66 1.09 -1.45 6.20
C GLN A 66 1.54 -0.13 6.81
N ALA A 67 1.74 0.90 5.98
CA ALA A 67 2.19 2.21 6.44
C ALA A 67 1.15 2.89 7.34
N ALA A 68 -0.14 2.78 7.02
CA ALA A 68 -1.24 3.30 7.83
C ALA A 68 -1.30 2.59 9.19
N LYS A 69 -1.14 1.26 9.20
CA LYS A 69 -1.05 0.48 10.44
C LYS A 69 0.14 0.91 11.30
N LEU A 70 1.32 1.09 10.68
CA LEU A 70 2.52 1.56 11.38
C LEU A 70 2.38 2.98 11.94
N ARG A 71 1.49 3.81 11.37
CA ARG A 71 1.13 5.14 11.88
C ARG A 71 0.06 5.13 12.97
N GLY A 72 -0.43 3.95 13.35
CA GLY A 72 -1.44 3.81 14.38
C GLY A 72 -2.85 4.16 13.93
N ALA A 73 -3.17 4.05 12.63
CA ALA A 73 -4.56 4.15 12.17
C ALA A 73 -5.43 3.12 12.94
N SER A 74 -6.56 3.59 13.48
CA SER A 74 -7.48 2.73 14.24
C SER A 74 -8.25 1.79 13.33
N LYS A 75 -8.43 2.20 12.07
CA LYS A 75 -9.23 1.49 11.08
C LYS A 75 -8.66 1.66 9.68
N ILE A 76 -8.60 0.56 8.93
CA ILE A 76 -8.05 0.52 7.57
C ILE A 76 -9.01 -0.29 6.70
N ILE A 77 -9.78 0.42 5.88
CA ILE A 77 -10.79 -0.13 4.99
C ILE A 77 -10.14 -0.39 3.63
N GLY A 78 -9.97 -1.66 3.27
CA GLY A 78 -9.44 -2.06 1.96
C GLY A 78 -10.57 -2.27 0.96
N LEU A 79 -10.46 -1.65 -0.21
CA LEU A 79 -11.42 -1.81 -1.31
C LEU A 79 -10.73 -2.45 -2.51
N ASP A 80 -11.21 -3.61 -2.97
CA ASP A 80 -10.73 -4.25 -4.19
C ASP A 80 -11.85 -5.04 -4.86
N LEU A 81 -11.79 -5.18 -6.18
CA LEU A 81 -12.76 -5.97 -6.96
C LEU A 81 -12.44 -7.47 -6.91
N ASN A 82 -11.21 -7.84 -6.54
CA ASN A 82 -10.81 -9.22 -6.39
C ASN A 82 -10.90 -9.65 -4.91
N PRO A 83 -11.89 -10.47 -4.53
CA PRO A 83 -12.06 -10.92 -3.15
C PRO A 83 -10.87 -11.75 -2.63
N GLU A 84 -10.07 -12.38 -3.51
CA GLU A 84 -8.85 -13.11 -3.11
C GLU A 84 -7.78 -12.19 -2.49
N LYS A 85 -7.90 -10.86 -2.67
CA LYS A 85 -6.99 -9.88 -2.05
C LYS A 85 -7.29 -9.61 -0.58
N GLU A 86 -8.47 -10.01 -0.08
CA GLU A 86 -8.87 -9.81 1.31
C GLU A 86 -7.89 -10.47 2.27
N ASP A 87 -7.55 -11.75 2.04
CA ASP A 87 -6.69 -12.53 2.93
C ASP A 87 -5.30 -11.88 3.12
N VAL A 88 -4.68 -11.43 2.04
CA VAL A 88 -3.39 -10.74 2.11
C VAL A 88 -3.53 -9.34 2.71
N GLY A 89 -4.60 -8.62 2.38
CA GLY A 89 -4.91 -7.33 2.97
C GLY A 89 -5.01 -7.41 4.50
N ARG A 90 -5.78 -8.36 5.01
CA ARG A 90 -5.98 -8.57 6.46
C ARG A 90 -4.69 -8.92 7.18
N LYS A 91 -3.86 -9.80 6.59
CA LYS A 91 -2.51 -10.12 7.13
C LYS A 91 -1.65 -8.87 7.30
N LEU A 92 -1.79 -7.91 6.40
CA LEU A 92 -0.96 -6.69 6.38
C LEU A 92 -1.56 -5.52 7.17
N GLY A 93 -2.85 -5.54 7.48
CA GLY A 93 -3.47 -4.54 8.36
C GLY A 93 -4.88 -4.09 8.01
N VAL A 94 -5.47 -4.58 6.93
CA VAL A 94 -6.88 -4.26 6.61
C VAL A 94 -7.79 -4.75 7.74
N THR A 95 -8.59 -3.86 8.29
CA THR A 95 -9.59 -4.16 9.32
C THR A 95 -10.92 -4.56 8.68
N ASP A 96 -11.29 -3.86 7.61
CA ASP A 96 -12.57 -4.02 6.91
C ASP A 96 -12.31 -4.13 5.41
N PHE A 97 -12.96 -5.07 4.74
CA PHE A 97 -12.82 -5.27 3.30
C PHE A 97 -14.15 -5.03 2.61
N ILE A 98 -14.12 -4.27 1.51
CA ILE A 98 -15.30 -3.98 0.70
C ILE A 98 -14.99 -4.41 -0.73
N ASP A 99 -15.79 -5.34 -1.26
CA ASP A 99 -15.88 -5.61 -2.69
C ASP A 99 -16.99 -4.77 -3.31
N PRO A 100 -16.66 -3.74 -4.12
CA PRO A 100 -17.66 -2.88 -4.74
C PRO A 100 -18.62 -3.59 -5.68
N THR A 101 -18.27 -4.77 -6.22
CA THR A 101 -19.11 -5.49 -7.20
C THR A 101 -20.37 -6.07 -6.56
N GLY A 102 -20.34 -6.34 -5.25
CA GLY A 102 -21.47 -6.86 -4.48
C GLY A 102 -22.44 -5.79 -3.97
N LEU A 103 -22.22 -4.51 -4.26
CA LEU A 103 -22.96 -3.40 -3.63
C LEU A 103 -24.31 -3.06 -4.30
N GLY A 104 -24.56 -3.53 -5.53
CA GLY A 104 -25.74 -3.14 -6.29
C GLY A 104 -25.80 -1.62 -6.53
N ASP A 105 -26.93 -0.99 -6.22
CA ASP A 105 -27.12 0.47 -6.38
C ASP A 105 -26.54 1.32 -5.22
N LYS A 106 -25.95 0.67 -4.20
CA LYS A 106 -25.41 1.40 -3.03
C LYS A 106 -24.13 2.13 -3.38
N LYS A 107 -23.94 3.33 -2.81
CA LYS A 107 -22.73 4.12 -3.01
C LYS A 107 -21.59 3.62 -2.12
N ILE A 108 -20.40 3.48 -2.69
CA ILE A 108 -19.19 3.09 -1.97
C ILE A 108 -18.91 4.02 -0.77
N SER A 109 -19.17 5.32 -0.90
CA SER A 109 -18.99 6.28 0.18
C SER A 109 -19.88 6.01 1.40
N GLU A 110 -21.08 5.46 1.19
CA GLU A 110 -21.99 5.11 2.28
C GLU A 110 -21.50 3.85 3.01
N GLU A 111 -20.97 2.88 2.27
CA GLU A 111 -20.40 1.66 2.85
C GLU A 111 -19.10 1.94 3.61
N ILE A 112 -18.23 2.83 3.10
CA ILE A 112 -17.04 3.31 3.84
C ILE A 112 -17.46 4.02 5.14
N GLY A 113 -18.54 4.79 5.12
CA GLY A 113 -19.04 5.48 6.33
C GLY A 113 -19.66 4.54 7.37
N ARG A 114 -20.06 3.33 6.97
CA ARG A 114 -20.63 2.30 7.86
C ARG A 114 -19.60 1.30 8.36
N ALA A 115 -18.65 0.97 7.49
CA ALA A 115 -17.57 0.04 7.76
C ALA A 115 -16.87 0.47 9.02
#